data_AF-A0A519XUN3-F1
#
_entry.id   AF-A0A519XUN3-F1
#
_cell.length_a   1.000
_cell.length_b   1.000
_cell.length_c   1.000
_cell.angle_alpha   90.00
_cell.angle_beta   90.00
_cell.angle_gamma   90.00
#
_symmetry.space_group_name_H-M   'P 1'
#
loop_
_entity.id
_entity.type
_entity.pdbx_description
1 polymer ?
#
loop_
_entity_poly.entity_id
_entity_poly.type
_entity_poly.pdbx_seq_one_letter_code
_entity_poly.pdbx_strand_id
1 'polypeptide(L)'
;VITPPISVSSAIEGLKAVYPALTQNYVVAIVIGIIAGLFLLQSFGTQIVGKAFGPIMFLWFTMLGVLGAVWVAHDPTILKAINPYYAYELLTQYPSGFWLLGSVFLCTTGAEALYSDLGHCGKGNIRLSWTFVKTTLLLNYLGQGAWLLAHQGQQIGDNNPFYALMPAWFLLFGIGLATVAAVIASQALITGSFTLVAEAIRLNMWPKVKLNYPTDVKGQLFVPSMNRLLLLGCIGVVLYFRESSEMEAAYGLAITLTMLMTTILLTVWLRKIKRVALPLVVLFVLVYGFIEGSFLIANLVKFPEGGFVSLTIAAALMGVMYVWLKSYYIKRRLTDFVKMEPYIEPLKQLS
;
A
#
# COMPACT_ATOMS: atom_id res chain seq x y z
N VAL A 1 5.31 -6.55 0.99
CA VAL A 1 6.78 -6.56 0.85
C VAL A 1 7.32 -5.18 0.52
N ILE A 2 6.71 -4.44 -0.43
CA ILE A 2 7.27 -3.14 -0.89
C ILE A 2 6.83 -1.94 -0.03
N THR A 3 5.61 -1.95 0.50
CA THR A 3 5.07 -0.77 1.20
C THR A 3 5.83 -0.35 2.47
N PRO A 4 6.28 -1.27 3.35
CA PRO A 4 7.06 -0.86 4.51
C PRO A 4 8.42 -0.24 4.14
N PRO A 5 9.22 -0.86 3.23
CA PRO A 5 10.42 -0.23 2.67
C PRO A 5 10.19 1.17 2.12
N ILE A 6 9.28 1.35 1.16
CA ILE A 6 9.10 2.64 0.47
C ILE A 6 8.62 3.73 1.44
N SER A 7 7.69 3.41 2.35
CA SER A 7 7.14 4.39 3.30
C SER A 7 8.17 4.83 4.32
N VAL A 8 8.93 3.89 4.90
CA VAL A 8 9.95 4.20 5.90
C VAL A 8 11.16 4.88 5.26
N SER A 9 11.59 4.44 4.07
CA SER A 9 12.66 5.12 3.31
C SER A 9 12.27 6.57 3.00
N SER A 10 11.08 6.82 2.45
CA SER A 10 10.62 8.18 2.13
C SER A 10 10.54 9.11 3.36
N ALA A 11 10.18 8.56 4.52
CA ALA A 11 10.20 9.31 5.78
C ALA A 11 11.64 9.67 6.23
N ILE A 12 12.56 8.72 6.17
CA ILE A 12 13.94 8.90 6.66
C ILE A 12 14.82 9.68 5.68
N GLU A 13 14.55 9.61 4.38
CA GLU A 13 15.24 10.41 3.36
C GLU A 13 15.10 11.92 3.61
N GLY A 14 14.06 12.36 4.32
CA GLY A 14 13.93 13.73 4.80
C GLY A 14 15.11 14.21 5.65
N LEU A 15 15.82 13.31 6.33
CA LEU A 15 17.02 13.67 7.11
C LEU A 15 18.13 14.26 6.24
N LYS A 16 18.19 13.93 4.95
CA LYS A 16 19.17 14.52 4.02
C LYS A 16 18.99 16.04 3.87
N ALA A 17 17.76 16.54 4.04
CA ALA A 17 17.48 17.98 4.01
C ALA A 17 18.08 18.71 5.22
N VAL A 18 18.28 18.03 6.36
CA VAL A 18 18.89 18.58 7.57
C VAL A 18 20.38 18.31 7.63
N TYR A 19 20.80 17.12 7.22
CA TYR A 19 22.16 16.63 7.26
C TYR A 19 22.62 16.21 5.86
N PRO A 20 23.04 17.15 5.00
CA PRO A 20 23.46 16.84 3.62
C PRO A 20 24.67 15.88 3.53
N ALA A 21 25.50 15.83 4.58
CA ALA A 21 26.64 14.91 4.68
C ALA A 21 26.25 13.47 5.04
N LEU A 22 24.96 13.18 5.30
CA LEU A 22 24.50 11.85 5.65
C LEU A 22 24.60 10.92 4.43
N THR A 23 25.49 9.93 4.50
CA THR A 23 25.66 8.99 3.39
C THR A 23 24.44 8.07 3.24
N GLN A 24 24.17 7.64 2.00
CA GLN A 24 23.06 6.72 1.70
C GLN A 24 23.10 5.43 2.55
N ASN A 25 24.30 4.95 2.89
CA ASN A 25 24.47 3.76 3.72
C ASN A 25 23.89 3.95 5.14
N TYR A 26 24.01 5.15 5.72
CA TYR A 26 23.41 5.44 7.02
C TYR A 26 21.89 5.51 6.95
N VAL A 27 21.33 6.12 5.91
CA VAL A 27 19.87 6.15 5.66
C VAL A 27 19.32 4.72 5.59
N VAL A 28 19.95 3.88 4.76
CA VAL A 28 19.59 2.47 4.61
C VAL A 28 19.67 1.70 5.94
N ALA A 29 20.72 1.93 6.74
CA ALA A 29 20.88 1.29 8.05
C ALA A 29 19.76 1.70 9.03
N ILE A 30 19.39 2.98 9.07
CA ILE A 30 18.28 3.49 9.89
C ILE A 30 16.96 2.86 9.47
N VAL A 31 16.68 2.82 8.16
CA VAL A 31 15.46 2.21 7.61
C VAL A 31 15.38 0.73 7.98
N ILE A 32 16.48 -0.02 7.83
CA ILE A 32 16.53 -1.44 8.23
C ILE A 32 16.30 -1.59 9.74
N GLY A 33 16.90 -0.73 10.56
CA GLY A 33 16.69 -0.72 12.01
C GLY A 33 15.22 -0.52 12.39
N ILE A 34 14.54 0.44 11.75
CA ILE A 34 13.11 0.72 11.96
C ILE A 34 12.26 -0.47 11.51
N ILE A 35 12.53 -1.02 10.33
CA ILE A 35 11.80 -2.19 9.81
C ILE A 35 12.02 -3.41 10.71
N ALA A 36 13.25 -3.69 11.13
CA ALA A 36 13.54 -4.79 12.05
C ALA A 36 12.78 -4.60 13.38
N GLY A 37 12.84 -3.41 13.98
CA GLY A 37 12.07 -3.07 15.17
C GLY A 37 10.56 -3.25 14.97
N LEU A 38 10.03 -2.80 13.84
CA LEU A 38 8.63 -2.96 13.46
C LEU A 38 8.20 -4.42 13.47
N PHE A 39 8.97 -5.29 12.83
CA PHE A 39 8.69 -6.72 12.69
C PHE A 39 8.94 -7.52 13.98
N LEU A 40 9.87 -7.09 14.83
CA LEU A 40 10.09 -7.65 16.16
C LEU A 40 8.91 -7.34 17.09
N LEU A 41 8.35 -6.13 16.99
CA LEU A 41 7.22 -5.71 17.81
C LEU A 41 5.88 -6.35 17.40
N GLN A 42 5.79 -6.98 16.22
CA GLN A 42 4.57 -7.65 15.73
C GLN A 42 4.04 -8.73 16.68
N SER A 43 4.92 -9.45 17.39
CA SER A 43 4.51 -10.55 18.26
C SER A 43 3.82 -10.09 19.54
N PHE A 44 3.99 -8.83 19.95
CA PHE A 44 3.40 -8.28 21.18
C PHE A 44 1.93 -7.88 21.02
N GLY A 45 1.36 -8.05 19.83
CA GLY A 45 -0.06 -7.83 19.55
C GLY A 45 -0.41 -6.36 19.31
N THR A 46 -1.37 -6.14 18.41
CA THR A 46 -1.81 -4.81 17.97
C THR A 46 -2.67 -4.06 18.99
N GLN A 47 -3.08 -4.71 20.09
CA GLN A 47 -3.98 -4.14 21.10
C GLN A 47 -3.39 -2.95 21.87
N ILE A 48 -2.09 -2.99 22.21
CA ILE A 48 -1.45 -1.92 22.99
C ILE A 48 -1.24 -0.68 22.10
N VAL A 49 -0.96 -0.88 20.82
CA VAL A 49 -0.57 0.20 19.90
C VAL A 49 -1.77 0.82 19.17
N GLY A 50 -2.85 0.07 18.95
CA GLY A 50 -4.01 0.52 18.18
C GLY A 50 -4.73 1.75 18.75
N LYS A 51 -4.72 1.95 20.08
CA LYS A 51 -5.30 3.15 20.71
C LYS A 51 -4.51 4.43 20.43
N ALA A 52 -3.19 4.31 20.25
CA ALA A 52 -2.32 5.45 19.95
C ALA A 52 -2.33 5.82 18.46
N PHE A 53 -2.68 4.88 17.57
CA PHE A 53 -2.67 5.10 16.12
C PHE A 53 -3.63 6.21 15.66
N GLY A 54 -4.87 6.19 16.16
CA GLY A 54 -5.88 7.19 15.79
C GLY A 54 -5.42 8.63 16.04
N PRO A 55 -5.03 8.99 17.29
CA PRO A 55 -4.52 10.32 17.61
C PRO A 55 -3.28 10.72 16.80
N ILE A 56 -2.32 9.81 16.61
CA ILE A 56 -1.10 10.11 15.84
C ILE A 56 -1.43 10.38 14.37
N MET A 57 -2.28 9.56 13.76
CA MET A 57 -2.70 9.78 12.38
C MET A 57 -3.52 11.05 12.23
N PHE A 58 -4.36 11.40 13.22
CA PHE A 58 -5.06 12.67 13.23
C PHE A 58 -4.09 13.87 13.27
N LEU A 59 -3.06 13.81 14.13
CA LEU A 59 -2.00 14.82 14.18
C LEU A 59 -1.24 14.91 12.84
N TRP A 60 -0.88 13.77 12.25
CA TRP A 60 -0.21 13.70 10.96
C TRP A 60 -1.03 14.39 9.85
N PHE A 61 -2.29 14.00 9.67
CA PHE A 61 -3.13 14.59 8.62
C PHE A 61 -3.48 16.05 8.91
N THR A 62 -3.64 16.43 10.18
CA THR A 62 -3.83 17.84 10.55
C THR A 62 -2.59 18.66 10.20
N MET A 63 -1.39 18.16 10.47
CA MET A 63 -0.13 18.80 10.07
C MET A 63 -0.07 18.99 8.55
N LEU A 64 -0.39 17.95 7.77
CA LEU A 64 -0.44 18.04 6.30
C LEU A 64 -1.40 19.13 5.82
N GLY A 65 -2.60 19.17 6.41
CA GLY A 65 -3.63 20.15 6.09
C GLY A 65 -3.22 21.59 6.43
N VAL A 66 -2.61 21.81 7.60
CA VAL A 66 -2.14 23.13 8.04
C VAL A 66 -1.00 23.63 7.15
N LEU A 67 0.04 22.81 6.92
CA LEU A 67 1.16 23.18 6.05
C LEU A 67 0.69 23.46 4.62
N GLY A 68 -0.20 22.61 4.09
CA GLY A 68 -0.80 22.79 2.78
C GLY A 68 -1.60 24.10 2.69
N ALA A 69 -2.48 24.35 3.66
CA ALA A 69 -3.32 25.54 3.68
C ALA A 69 -2.51 26.84 3.77
N VAL A 70 -1.41 26.87 4.52
CA VAL A 70 -0.52 28.04 4.61
C VAL A 70 0.07 28.39 3.24
N TRP A 71 0.57 27.40 2.50
CA TRP A 71 1.15 27.63 1.18
C TRP A 71 0.10 27.94 0.10
N VAL A 72 -1.08 27.32 0.17
CA VAL A 72 -2.21 27.68 -0.70
C VAL A 72 -2.68 29.11 -0.43
N ALA A 73 -2.63 29.59 0.81
CA ALA A 73 -2.96 30.99 1.13
C ALA A 73 -1.92 31.98 0.60
N HIS A 74 -0.64 31.58 0.51
CA HIS A 74 0.42 32.39 -0.08
C HIS A 74 0.26 32.56 -1.59
N ASP A 75 -0.10 31.50 -2.31
CA ASP A 75 -0.41 31.58 -3.74
C ASP A 75 -1.74 30.87 -4.08
N PRO A 76 -2.88 31.58 -3.97
CA PRO A 76 -4.19 31.03 -4.28
C PRO A 76 -4.38 30.64 -5.75
N THR A 77 -3.48 31.05 -6.65
CA THR A 77 -3.60 30.71 -8.07
C THR A 77 -3.47 29.21 -8.32
N ILE A 78 -2.84 28.47 -7.39
CA ILE A 78 -2.73 27.01 -7.47
C ILE A 78 -4.09 26.30 -7.49
N LEU A 79 -5.16 26.93 -6.96
CA LEU A 79 -6.51 26.36 -7.00
C LEU A 79 -7.03 26.15 -8.43
N LYS A 80 -6.45 26.87 -9.42
CA LYS A 80 -6.73 26.65 -10.84
C LYS A 80 -6.37 25.22 -11.28
N ALA A 81 -5.42 24.56 -10.63
CA ALA A 81 -5.01 23.17 -10.93
C ALA A 81 -6.15 22.14 -10.75
N ILE A 82 -7.24 22.50 -10.06
CA ILE A 82 -8.46 21.66 -9.97
C ILE A 82 -9.17 21.56 -11.34
N ASN A 83 -8.97 22.54 -12.22
CA ASN A 83 -9.54 22.52 -13.55
C ASN A 83 -8.86 21.42 -14.41
N PRO A 84 -9.61 20.44 -14.95
CA PRO A 84 -9.05 19.37 -15.79
C PRO A 84 -8.33 19.86 -17.05
N TYR A 85 -8.54 21.12 -17.45
CA TYR A 85 -7.77 21.77 -18.51
C TYR A 85 -6.26 21.64 -18.31
N TYR A 86 -5.74 21.83 -17.09
CA TYR A 86 -4.30 21.72 -16.82
C TYR A 86 -3.78 20.29 -16.92
N ALA A 87 -4.61 19.29 -16.61
CA ALA A 87 -4.25 17.89 -16.84
C ALA A 87 -4.17 17.60 -18.34
N TYR A 88 -5.10 18.11 -19.14
CA TYR A 88 -5.04 17.99 -20.59
C TYR A 88 -3.81 18.67 -21.19
N GLU A 89 -3.50 19.89 -20.74
CA GLU A 89 -2.31 20.64 -21.15
C GLU A 89 -1.01 19.89 -20.78
N LEU A 90 -0.92 19.37 -19.56
CA LEU A 90 0.22 18.54 -19.13
C LEU A 90 0.40 17.31 -20.02
N LEU A 91 -0.68 16.64 -20.40
CA LEU A 91 -0.60 15.40 -21.20
C LEU A 91 -0.31 15.65 -22.67
N THR A 92 -0.70 16.81 -23.21
CA THR A 92 -0.61 17.09 -24.66
C THR A 92 0.56 18.00 -25.03
N GLN A 93 0.90 18.96 -24.18
CA GLN A 93 1.92 19.96 -24.49
C GLN A 93 3.29 19.64 -23.85
N TYR A 94 3.31 18.94 -22.72
CA TYR A 94 4.57 18.60 -22.06
C TYR A 94 5.26 17.41 -22.76
N PRO A 95 6.55 17.51 -23.11
CA PRO A 95 7.30 16.39 -23.68
C PRO A 95 7.24 15.18 -22.75
N SER A 96 6.85 14.01 -23.27
CA SER A 96 6.70 12.80 -22.45
C SER A 96 5.65 12.91 -21.32
N GLY A 97 4.69 13.84 -21.42
CA GLY A 97 3.65 14.05 -20.41
C GLY A 97 2.84 12.79 -20.09
N PHE A 98 2.60 11.93 -21.08
CA PHE A 98 1.97 10.62 -20.86
C PHE A 98 2.74 9.73 -19.87
N TRP A 99 4.07 9.74 -19.91
CA TRP A 99 4.91 8.89 -19.05
C TRP A 99 4.93 9.38 -17.59
N LEU A 100 4.65 10.67 -17.34
CA LEU A 100 4.48 11.21 -15.98
C LEU A 100 3.31 10.57 -15.24
N LEU A 101 2.30 10.06 -15.96
CA LEU A 101 1.18 9.34 -15.35
C LEU A 101 1.65 8.16 -14.50
N GLY A 102 2.78 7.53 -14.83
CA GLY A 102 3.37 6.46 -14.03
C GLY A 102 3.69 6.88 -12.60
N SER A 103 4.28 8.08 -12.42
CA SER A 103 4.59 8.63 -11.10
C SER A 103 3.35 9.19 -10.40
N VAL A 104 2.47 9.89 -11.12
CA VAL A 104 1.24 10.48 -10.55
C VAL A 104 0.29 9.40 -10.01
N PHE A 105 0.27 8.23 -10.64
CA PHE A 105 -0.58 7.11 -10.24
C PHE A 105 -0.39 6.72 -8.76
N LEU A 106 0.83 6.83 -8.23
CA LEU A 106 1.14 6.44 -6.84
C LEU A 106 0.34 7.24 -5.81
N CYS A 107 -0.12 8.45 -6.15
CA CYS A 107 -0.98 9.28 -5.31
C CYS A 107 -2.38 8.67 -5.09
N THR A 108 -2.81 7.71 -5.93
CA THR A 108 -4.12 7.06 -5.85
C THR A 108 -4.12 5.77 -5.03
N THR A 109 -2.94 5.34 -4.58
CA THR A 109 -2.74 4.08 -3.87
C THR A 109 -3.32 4.13 -2.45
N GLY A 110 -3.58 2.96 -1.86
CA GLY A 110 -4.06 2.84 -0.48
C GLY A 110 -5.59 2.92 -0.30
N ALA A 111 -6.33 3.41 -1.29
CA ALA A 111 -7.80 3.36 -1.27
C ALA A 111 -8.32 1.91 -1.21
N GLU A 112 -7.62 0.96 -1.84
CA GLU A 112 -7.91 -0.48 -1.81
C GLU A 112 -7.95 -1.08 -0.39
N ALA A 113 -7.04 -0.64 0.48
CA ALA A 113 -6.95 -1.12 1.87
C ALA A 113 -8.14 -0.64 2.72
N LEU A 114 -8.72 0.52 2.38
CA LEU A 114 -9.90 1.06 3.05
C LEU A 114 -11.12 0.13 2.88
N TYR A 115 -11.22 -0.53 1.73
CA TYR A 115 -12.34 -1.43 1.42
C TYR A 115 -12.13 -2.85 1.98
N SER A 116 -10.89 -3.32 2.14
CA SER A 116 -10.64 -4.61 2.79
C SER A 116 -11.03 -4.63 4.27
N ASP A 117 -10.94 -3.46 4.95
CA ASP A 117 -11.27 -3.33 6.38
C ASP A 117 -12.68 -2.77 6.66
N LEU A 118 -13.55 -2.71 5.65
CA LEU A 118 -14.95 -2.26 5.79
C LEU A 118 -15.73 -3.03 6.86
N GLY A 119 -15.40 -4.32 7.06
CA GLY A 119 -16.02 -5.17 8.07
C GLY A 119 -15.72 -4.75 9.51
N HIS A 120 -14.64 -3.99 9.74
CA HIS A 120 -14.18 -3.62 11.09
C HIS A 120 -14.56 -2.19 11.47
N CYS A 121 -14.44 -1.23 10.55
CA CYS A 121 -14.58 0.19 10.86
C CYS A 121 -16.01 0.73 10.70
N GLY A 122 -16.82 0.08 9.86
CA GLY A 122 -18.17 0.52 9.53
C GLY A 122 -18.21 1.70 8.54
N LYS A 123 -19.30 1.78 7.77
CA LYS A 123 -19.46 2.71 6.64
C LYS A 123 -19.40 4.20 7.04
N GLY A 124 -19.98 4.56 8.19
CA GLY A 124 -20.04 5.95 8.66
C GLY A 124 -18.66 6.51 9.01
N ASN A 125 -17.90 5.76 9.82
CA ASN A 125 -16.56 6.14 10.24
C ASN A 125 -15.60 6.28 9.06
N ILE A 126 -15.69 5.37 8.09
CA ILE A 126 -14.90 5.43 6.86
C ILE A 126 -15.20 6.70 6.07
N ARG A 127 -16.48 7.06 5.89
CA ARG A 127 -16.85 8.28 5.14
C ARG A 127 -16.28 9.54 5.79
N LEU A 128 -16.47 9.68 7.10
CA LEU A 128 -15.99 10.87 7.82
C LEU A 128 -14.46 10.96 7.78
N SER A 129 -13.78 9.87 8.12
CA SER A 129 -12.31 9.82 8.15
C SER A 129 -11.72 10.04 6.75
N TRP A 130 -12.32 9.44 5.72
CA TRP A 130 -11.86 9.59 4.35
C TRP A 130 -12.07 11.00 3.81
N THR A 131 -13.19 11.66 4.12
CA THR A 131 -13.38 13.07 3.75
C THR A 131 -12.31 13.96 4.38
N PHE A 132 -12.00 13.75 5.67
CA PHE A 132 -10.93 14.49 6.35
C PHE A 132 -9.55 14.24 5.71
N VAL A 133 -9.16 12.96 5.56
CA VAL A 133 -7.89 12.56 4.96
C VAL A 133 -7.75 13.11 3.55
N LYS A 134 -8.76 12.95 2.70
CA LYS A 134 -8.75 13.45 1.32
C LYS A 134 -8.57 14.97 1.27
N THR A 135 -9.27 15.72 2.11
CA THR A 135 -9.15 17.18 2.15
C THR A 135 -7.74 17.62 2.55
N THR A 136 -7.18 17.02 3.62
CA THR A 136 -5.83 17.37 4.08
C THR A 136 -4.74 17.00 3.07
N LEU A 137 -4.87 15.86 2.36
CA LEU A 137 -3.95 15.45 1.30
C LEU A 137 -4.02 16.38 0.08
N LEU A 138 -5.24 16.74 -0.36
CA LEU A 138 -5.41 17.69 -1.46
C LEU A 138 -4.80 19.05 -1.12
N LEU A 139 -5.05 19.57 0.09
CA LEU A 139 -4.43 20.81 0.56
C LEU A 139 -2.90 20.70 0.57
N ASN A 140 -2.35 19.56 1.00
CA ASN A 140 -0.91 19.37 1.02
C ASN A 140 -0.30 19.35 -0.40
N TYR A 141 -0.90 18.62 -1.34
CA TYR A 141 -0.43 18.59 -2.73
C TYR A 141 -0.54 19.96 -3.41
N LEU A 142 -1.64 20.70 -3.17
CA LEU A 142 -1.78 22.08 -3.65
C LEU A 142 -0.75 22.98 -2.98
N GLY A 143 -0.45 22.81 -1.69
CA GLY A 143 0.61 23.55 -1.00
C GLY A 143 1.99 23.28 -1.61
N GLN A 144 2.32 22.02 -1.91
CA GLN A 144 3.55 21.66 -2.63
C GLN A 144 3.60 22.34 -4.00
N GLY A 145 2.49 22.36 -4.75
CA GLY A 145 2.38 23.06 -6.02
C GLY A 145 2.59 24.57 -5.90
N ALA A 146 1.97 25.22 -4.91
CA ALA A 146 2.14 26.66 -4.65
C ALA A 146 3.60 27.00 -4.28
N TRP A 147 4.25 26.14 -3.50
CA TRP A 147 5.67 26.28 -3.19
C TRP A 147 6.56 26.20 -4.43
N LEU A 148 6.25 25.25 -5.34
CA LEU A 148 6.95 25.11 -6.61
C LEU A 148 6.77 26.33 -7.52
N LEU A 149 5.56 26.92 -7.57
CA LEU A 149 5.30 28.16 -8.31
C LEU A 149 6.13 29.33 -7.76
N ALA A 150 6.25 29.45 -6.44
CA ALA A 150 7.05 30.49 -5.80
C ALA A 150 8.56 30.37 -6.09
N HIS A 151 9.05 29.18 -6.42
CA HIS A 151 10.46 28.89 -6.70
C HIS A 151 10.71 28.58 -8.19
N GLN A 152 9.83 29.05 -9.08
CA GLN A 152 9.95 28.82 -10.51
C GLN A 152 11.31 29.31 -11.05
N GLY A 153 12.01 28.44 -11.78
CA GLY A 153 13.32 28.73 -12.37
C GLY A 153 14.54 28.32 -11.53
N GLN A 154 14.33 27.82 -10.30
CA GLN A 154 15.40 27.24 -9.49
C GLN A 154 15.51 25.73 -9.70
N GLN A 155 16.72 25.20 -9.82
CA GLN A 155 16.93 23.76 -9.76
C GLN A 155 16.83 23.31 -8.30
N ILE A 156 15.76 22.58 -7.99
CA ILE A 156 15.46 22.09 -6.64
C ILE A 156 16.42 20.95 -6.23
N GLY A 157 17.07 20.29 -7.20
CA GLY A 157 17.97 19.16 -6.95
C GLY A 157 17.24 18.00 -6.28
N ASP A 158 17.90 17.34 -5.32
CA ASP A 158 17.34 16.23 -4.53
C ASP A 158 16.43 16.67 -3.37
N ASN A 159 16.06 17.96 -3.31
CA ASN A 159 15.18 18.46 -2.26
C ASN A 159 13.75 18.03 -2.50
N ASN A 160 13.22 17.19 -1.61
CA ASN A 160 11.83 16.77 -1.64
C ASN A 160 10.91 17.96 -1.29
N PRO A 161 9.99 18.38 -2.19
CA PRO A 161 9.08 19.50 -1.95
C PRO A 161 8.27 19.37 -0.66
N PHE A 162 7.96 18.14 -0.24
CA PHE A 162 7.25 17.87 1.00
C PHE A 162 7.97 18.42 2.25
N TYR A 163 9.29 18.20 2.37
CA TYR A 163 10.07 18.73 3.49
C TYR A 163 10.42 20.19 3.31
N ALA A 164 10.54 20.66 2.07
CA ALA A 164 10.80 22.06 1.76
C ALA A 164 9.64 23.01 2.14
N LEU A 165 8.41 22.50 2.23
CA LEU A 165 7.26 23.23 2.77
C LEU A 165 7.40 23.57 4.26
N MET A 166 8.22 22.82 5.00
CA MET A 166 8.30 22.92 6.46
C MET A 166 9.30 24.00 6.88
N PRO A 167 8.98 24.82 7.90
CA PRO A 167 9.96 25.70 8.51
C PRO A 167 11.14 24.91 9.09
N ALA A 168 12.35 25.46 9.01
CA ALA A 168 13.59 24.78 9.44
C ALA A 168 13.54 24.29 10.91
N TRP A 169 12.91 25.05 11.81
CA TRP A 169 12.75 24.67 13.22
C TRP A 169 11.82 23.47 13.44
N PHE A 170 10.89 23.23 12.52
CA PHE A 170 9.87 22.18 12.61
C PHE A 170 10.28 20.91 11.85
N LEU A 171 11.22 21.01 10.93
CA LEU A 171 11.57 19.95 9.98
C LEU A 171 11.93 18.62 10.67
N LEU A 172 12.75 18.63 11.74
CA LEU A 172 13.08 17.41 12.51
C LEU A 172 11.85 16.77 13.17
N PHE A 173 10.93 17.58 13.71
CA PHE A 173 9.68 17.08 14.27
C PHE A 173 8.78 16.49 13.18
N GLY A 174 8.71 17.16 12.02
CA GLY A 174 7.98 16.69 10.84
C GLY A 174 8.48 15.32 10.34
N ILE A 175 9.80 15.13 10.27
CA ILE A 175 10.42 13.83 9.93
C ILE A 175 10.06 12.77 10.97
N GLY A 176 10.14 13.10 12.26
CA GLY A 176 9.76 12.19 13.34
C GLY A 176 8.30 11.74 13.20
N LEU A 177 7.38 12.69 12.98
CA LEU A 177 5.97 12.40 12.80
C LEU A 177 5.70 11.58 11.52
N ALA A 178 6.37 11.91 10.41
CA ALA A 178 6.31 11.15 9.16
C ALA A 178 6.78 9.70 9.35
N THR A 179 7.86 9.51 10.10
CA THR A 179 8.41 8.18 10.41
C THR A 179 7.43 7.35 11.22
N VAL A 180 6.81 7.94 12.25
CA VAL A 180 5.79 7.26 13.04
C VAL A 180 4.56 6.95 12.19
N ALA A 181 4.10 7.87 11.35
CA ALA A 181 2.99 7.63 10.42
C ALA A 181 3.30 6.49 9.42
N ALA A 182 4.51 6.46 8.86
CA ALA A 182 4.98 5.38 7.98
C ALA A 182 5.03 4.02 8.69
N VAL A 183 5.46 4.01 9.96
CA VAL A 183 5.43 2.81 10.83
C VAL A 183 3.99 2.32 11.04
N ILE A 184 3.04 3.22 11.32
CA ILE A 184 1.62 2.89 11.50
C ILE A 184 1.01 2.33 10.20
N ALA A 185 1.27 2.98 9.06
CA ALA A 185 0.80 2.52 7.76
C ALA A 185 1.36 1.11 7.43
N SER A 186 2.64 0.90 7.72
CA SER A 186 3.31 -0.40 7.55
C SER A 186 2.70 -1.48 8.42
N GLN A 187 2.37 -1.18 9.69
CA GLN A 187 1.69 -2.10 10.61
C GLN A 187 0.36 -2.61 10.06
N ALA A 188 -0.47 -1.68 9.56
CA ALA A 188 -1.78 -2.01 9.00
C ALA A 188 -1.66 -3.00 7.83
N LEU A 189 -0.71 -2.77 6.92
CA LEU A 189 -0.50 -3.65 5.76
C LEU A 189 0.12 -5.00 6.12
N ILE A 190 1.01 -5.06 7.11
CA ILE A 190 1.56 -6.33 7.61
C ILE A 190 0.43 -7.18 8.19
N THR A 191 -0.43 -6.58 9.02
CA THR A 191 -1.59 -7.26 9.61
C THR A 191 -2.58 -7.71 8.52
N GLY A 192 -2.88 -6.85 7.54
CA GLY A 192 -3.72 -7.20 6.40
C GLY A 192 -3.16 -8.37 5.59
N SER A 193 -1.84 -8.45 5.43
CA SER A 193 -1.17 -9.57 4.76
C SER A 193 -1.38 -10.89 5.50
N PHE A 194 -1.40 -10.88 6.83
CA PHE A 194 -1.72 -12.07 7.63
C PHE A 194 -3.16 -12.55 7.38
N THR A 195 -4.12 -11.62 7.33
CA THR A 195 -5.52 -11.92 7.00
C THR A 195 -5.66 -12.55 5.61
N LEU A 196 -4.98 -12.01 4.59
CA LEU A 196 -4.99 -12.58 3.25
C LEU A 196 -4.42 -14.01 3.22
N VAL A 197 -3.34 -14.27 3.96
CA VAL A 197 -2.77 -15.62 4.07
C VAL A 197 -3.73 -16.58 4.78
N ALA A 198 -4.41 -16.15 5.85
CA ALA A 198 -5.42 -16.99 6.51
C ALA A 198 -6.59 -17.34 5.57
N GLU A 199 -7.04 -16.40 4.73
CA GLU A 199 -8.07 -16.67 3.75
C GLU A 199 -7.58 -17.62 2.66
N ALA A 200 -6.33 -17.47 2.20
CA ALA A 200 -5.71 -18.40 1.26
C ALA A 200 -5.60 -19.83 1.84
N ILE A 201 -5.33 -19.98 3.15
CA ILE A 201 -5.34 -21.28 3.84
C ILE A 201 -6.77 -21.87 3.83
N ARG A 202 -7.80 -21.07 4.09
CA ARG A 202 -9.21 -21.51 4.06
C ARG A 202 -9.63 -22.01 2.68
N LEU A 203 -9.10 -21.39 1.62
CA LEU A 203 -9.32 -21.80 0.24
C LEU A 203 -8.44 -23.00 -0.19
N ASN A 204 -7.64 -23.59 0.71
CA ASN A 204 -6.65 -24.64 0.41
C ASN A 204 -5.63 -24.23 -0.68
N MET A 205 -5.35 -22.93 -0.80
CA MET A 205 -4.36 -22.37 -1.73
C MET A 205 -3.01 -22.10 -1.07
N TRP A 206 -2.88 -22.29 0.25
CA TRP A 206 -1.65 -22.02 0.98
C TRP A 206 -1.29 -23.14 1.96
N PRO A 207 0.00 -23.41 2.21
CA PRO A 207 0.45 -24.32 3.25
C PRO A 207 -0.19 -24.07 4.61
N LYS A 208 -0.54 -25.14 5.32
CA LYS A 208 -1.04 -25.02 6.69
C LYS A 208 0.09 -24.51 7.59
N VAL A 209 -0.04 -23.26 8.04
CA VAL A 209 0.90 -22.60 8.95
C VAL A 209 0.24 -22.33 10.29
N LYS A 210 1.05 -22.19 11.35
CA LYS A 210 0.57 -21.86 12.69
C LYS A 210 -0.07 -20.47 12.67
N LEU A 211 -1.35 -20.41 13.02
CA LEU A 211 -2.11 -19.18 13.19
C LEU A 211 -2.26 -18.91 14.69
N ASN A 212 -1.69 -17.80 15.16
CA ASN A 212 -1.89 -17.35 16.54
C ASN A 212 -2.96 -16.26 16.53
N TYR A 213 -3.91 -16.36 17.46
CA TYR A 213 -4.91 -15.34 17.71
C TYR A 213 -4.54 -14.69 19.05
N PRO A 214 -3.84 -13.53 19.04
CA PRO A 214 -3.41 -12.88 20.28
C PRO A 214 -4.60 -12.33 21.07
N THR A 215 -5.76 -12.18 20.43
CA THR A 215 -6.95 -11.56 21.01
C THR A 215 -8.22 -12.22 20.46
N ASP A 216 -9.34 -12.02 21.16
CA ASP A 216 -10.66 -12.53 20.76
C ASP A 216 -11.33 -11.69 19.65
N VAL A 217 -10.66 -10.62 19.19
CA VAL A 217 -11.19 -9.75 18.14
C VAL A 217 -10.83 -10.32 16.77
N LYS A 218 -11.86 -10.63 15.96
CA LYS A 218 -11.67 -11.01 14.54
C LYS A 218 -10.85 -9.95 13.82
N GLY A 219 -9.84 -10.38 13.07
CA GLY A 219 -8.93 -9.51 12.30
C GLY A 219 -7.55 -9.30 12.93
N GLN A 220 -7.37 -9.65 14.21
CA GLN A 220 -6.04 -9.63 14.84
C GLN A 220 -5.42 -11.03 14.78
N LEU A 221 -4.75 -11.30 13.67
CA LEU A 221 -4.07 -12.57 13.40
C LEU A 221 -2.56 -12.35 13.40
N PHE A 222 -1.81 -13.22 14.07
CA PHE A 222 -0.36 -13.25 13.96
C PHE A 222 0.11 -14.55 13.33
N VAL A 223 0.88 -14.45 12.24
CA VAL A 223 1.42 -15.60 11.51
C VAL A 223 2.95 -15.54 11.54
N PRO A 224 3.61 -16.26 12.47
CA PRO A 224 5.05 -16.12 12.71
C PRO A 224 5.92 -16.39 11.48
N SER A 225 5.55 -17.38 10.65
CA SER A 225 6.29 -17.72 9.43
C SER A 225 6.21 -16.59 8.39
N MET A 226 5.02 -16.01 8.21
CA MET A 226 4.82 -14.90 7.29
C MET A 226 5.50 -13.64 7.78
N ASN A 227 5.52 -13.39 9.10
CA ASN A 227 6.25 -12.28 9.69
C ASN A 227 7.73 -12.30 9.31
N ARG A 228 8.38 -13.46 9.45
CA ARG A 228 9.79 -13.65 9.07
C ARG A 228 10.02 -13.49 7.58
N LEU A 229 9.14 -14.07 6.75
CA LEU A 229 9.22 -13.97 5.28
C LEU A 229 9.08 -12.52 4.83
N LEU A 230 8.09 -11.80 5.35
CA LEU A 230 7.86 -10.39 5.06
C LEU A 230 9.03 -9.52 5.53
N LEU A 231 9.60 -9.78 6.71
CA LEU A 231 10.79 -9.09 7.21
C LEU A 231 11.98 -9.24 6.25
N LEU A 232 12.32 -10.49 5.87
CA LEU A 232 13.40 -10.78 4.94
C LEU A 232 13.15 -10.11 3.58
N GLY A 233 11.91 -10.17 3.08
CA GLY A 233 11.53 -9.50 1.84
C GLY A 233 11.68 -7.98 1.93
N CYS A 234 11.26 -7.36 3.03
CA CYS A 234 11.38 -5.91 3.22
C CYS A 234 12.86 -5.49 3.26
N ILE A 235 13.70 -6.20 4.04
CA ILE A 235 15.14 -5.93 4.09
C ILE A 235 15.79 -6.13 2.71
N GLY A 236 15.42 -7.20 2.00
CA GLY A 236 15.92 -7.45 0.64
C GLY A 236 15.59 -6.32 -0.33
N VAL A 237 14.35 -5.81 -0.30
CA VAL A 237 13.93 -4.66 -1.12
C VAL A 237 14.72 -3.40 -0.76
N VAL A 238 14.90 -3.11 0.53
CA VAL A 238 15.69 -1.95 0.98
C VAL A 238 17.14 -2.05 0.53
N LEU A 239 17.77 -3.22 0.65
CA LEU A 239 19.17 -3.41 0.25
C LEU A 239 19.37 -3.35 -1.27
N TYR A 240 18.38 -3.81 -2.04
CA TYR A 240 18.41 -3.82 -3.50
C TYR A 240 18.23 -2.41 -4.08
N PHE A 241 17.14 -1.72 -3.70
CA PHE A 241 16.81 -0.42 -4.29
C PHE A 241 17.52 0.76 -3.62
N ARG A 242 17.77 0.67 -2.31
CA ARG A 242 18.38 1.70 -1.44
C ARG A 242 17.65 3.03 -1.34
N GLU A 243 17.00 3.51 -2.40
CA GLU A 243 16.26 4.78 -2.49
C GLU A 243 14.77 4.53 -2.70
N SER A 244 13.92 5.40 -2.15
CA SER A 244 12.47 5.28 -2.25
C SER A 244 11.94 5.49 -3.67
N SER A 245 12.57 6.38 -4.44
CA SER A 245 12.26 6.68 -5.85
C SER A 245 12.37 5.44 -6.73
N GLU A 246 13.39 4.60 -6.52
CA GLU A 246 13.58 3.36 -7.29
C GLU A 246 12.53 2.29 -6.92
N MET A 247 12.04 2.29 -5.67
CA MET A 247 10.98 1.38 -5.22
C MET A 247 9.62 1.74 -5.82
N GLU A 248 9.41 2.99 -6.26
CA GLU A 248 8.16 3.48 -6.86
C GLU A 248 7.77 2.67 -8.09
N ALA A 249 8.73 2.32 -8.94
CA ALA A 249 8.52 1.52 -10.14
C ALA A 249 7.94 0.14 -9.81
N ALA A 250 8.53 -0.55 -8.83
CA ALA A 250 8.04 -1.84 -8.37
C ALA A 250 6.65 -1.71 -7.75
N TYR A 251 6.43 -0.70 -6.91
CA TYR A 251 5.18 -0.48 -6.20
C TYR A 251 4.02 -0.17 -7.16
N GLY A 252 4.23 0.75 -8.12
CA GLY A 252 3.21 1.20 -9.06
C GLY A 252 2.72 0.08 -9.99
N LEU A 253 3.63 -0.77 -10.47
CA LEU A 253 3.27 -1.90 -11.31
C LEU A 253 2.40 -2.93 -10.57
N ALA A 254 2.71 -3.21 -9.29
CA ALA A 254 1.93 -4.16 -8.50
C ALA A 254 0.49 -3.70 -8.28
N ILE A 255 0.31 -2.40 -8.01
CA ILE A 255 -1.00 -1.83 -7.71
C ILE A 255 -1.84 -1.66 -8.98
N THR A 256 -1.27 -1.19 -10.08
CA THR A 256 -2.00 -1.10 -11.37
C THR A 256 -2.58 -2.45 -11.78
N LEU A 257 -1.81 -3.55 -11.64
CA LEU A 257 -2.29 -4.90 -11.91
C LEU A 257 -3.39 -5.34 -10.93
N THR A 258 -3.26 -4.97 -9.66
CA THR A 258 -4.28 -5.28 -8.65
C THR A 258 -5.59 -4.55 -8.94
N MET A 259 -5.53 -3.26 -9.31
CA MET A 259 -6.72 -2.49 -9.70
C MET A 259 -7.40 -3.09 -10.93
N LEU A 260 -6.63 -3.46 -11.96
CA LEU A 260 -7.16 -4.13 -13.15
C LEU A 260 -7.87 -5.45 -12.81
N MET A 261 -7.31 -6.25 -11.91
CA MET A 261 -7.97 -7.45 -11.40
C MET A 261 -9.27 -7.13 -10.66
N THR A 262 -9.30 -6.06 -9.84
CA THR A 262 -10.54 -5.64 -9.17
C THR A 262 -11.60 -5.14 -10.13
N THR A 263 -11.22 -4.44 -11.21
CA THR A 263 -12.13 -3.99 -12.27
C THR A 263 -12.74 -5.18 -13.01
N ILE A 264 -11.94 -6.21 -13.30
CA ILE A 264 -12.43 -7.48 -13.88
C ILE A 264 -13.43 -8.17 -12.92
N LEU A 265 -13.06 -8.33 -11.64
CA LEU A 265 -13.92 -8.99 -10.64
C LEU A 265 -15.24 -8.22 -10.42
N LEU A 266 -15.17 -6.88 -10.35
CA LEU A 266 -16.36 -6.04 -10.20
C LEU A 266 -17.27 -6.14 -11.43
N THR A 267 -16.70 -6.21 -12.63
CA THR A 267 -17.45 -6.43 -13.86
C THR A 267 -18.21 -7.75 -13.83
N VAL A 268 -17.55 -8.83 -13.40
CA VAL A 268 -18.19 -10.15 -13.23
C VAL A 268 -19.32 -10.07 -12.20
N TRP A 269 -19.09 -9.41 -11.07
CA TRP A 269 -20.10 -9.25 -10.01
C TRP A 269 -21.32 -8.44 -10.48
N LEU A 270 -21.10 -7.30 -11.16
CA LEU A 270 -22.16 -6.46 -11.72
C LEU A 270 -23.02 -7.22 -12.73
N ARG A 271 -22.38 -8.06 -13.56
CA ARG A 271 -23.06 -8.82 -14.60
C ARG A 271 -23.77 -10.07 -14.08
N LYS A 272 -23.09 -10.89 -13.29
CA LYS A 272 -23.57 -12.23 -12.88
C LYS A 272 -24.44 -12.20 -11.63
N ILE A 273 -24.11 -11.35 -10.66
CA ILE A 273 -24.79 -11.31 -9.36
C ILE A 273 -25.84 -10.20 -9.34
N LYS A 274 -25.45 -8.97 -9.65
CA LYS A 274 -26.37 -7.82 -9.63
C LYS A 274 -27.22 -7.66 -10.89
N ARG A 275 -26.88 -8.34 -11.99
CA ARG A 275 -27.60 -8.31 -13.27
C ARG A 275 -27.88 -6.90 -13.80
N VAL A 276 -26.89 -6.01 -13.66
CA VAL A 276 -26.98 -4.64 -14.17
C VAL A 276 -27.09 -4.63 -15.70
N ALA A 277 -27.78 -3.63 -16.26
CA ALA A 277 -27.97 -3.45 -17.69
C ALA A 277 -26.62 -3.46 -18.44
N LEU A 278 -26.54 -4.19 -19.55
CA LEU A 278 -25.30 -4.39 -20.31
C LEU A 278 -24.62 -3.07 -20.74
N PRO A 279 -25.35 -2.03 -21.21
CA PRO A 279 -24.72 -0.77 -21.61
C PRO A 279 -23.94 -0.09 -20.47
N LEU A 280 -24.46 -0.15 -19.24
CA LEU A 280 -23.79 0.42 -18.06
C LEU A 280 -22.53 -0.37 -17.69
N VAL A 281 -22.56 -1.69 -17.82
CA VAL A 281 -21.39 -2.55 -17.57
C VAL A 281 -20.30 -2.29 -18.61
N VAL A 282 -20.68 -2.17 -19.90
CA VAL A 282 -19.74 -1.86 -20.97
C VAL A 282 -19.13 -0.47 -20.79
N LEU A 283 -19.95 0.54 -20.47
CA LEU A 283 -19.45 1.89 -20.17
C LEU A 283 -18.47 1.87 -19.00
N PHE A 284 -18.79 1.16 -17.91
CA PHE A 284 -17.90 1.00 -16.77
C PHE A 284 -16.54 0.39 -17.17
N VAL A 285 -16.55 -0.75 -17.89
CA VAL A 285 -15.32 -1.42 -18.33
C VAL A 285 -14.50 -0.54 -19.26
N LEU A 286 -15.14 0.16 -20.19
CA LEU A 286 -14.43 1.03 -21.13
C LEU A 286 -13.76 2.20 -20.41
N VAL A 287 -14.46 2.87 -19.48
CA VAL A 287 -13.91 4.01 -18.76
C VAL A 287 -12.77 3.60 -17.83
N TYR A 288 -13.00 2.62 -16.95
CA TYR A 288 -11.98 2.19 -15.99
C TYR A 288 -10.83 1.43 -16.67
N GLY A 289 -11.14 0.56 -17.63
CA GLY A 289 -10.13 -0.16 -18.39
C GLY A 289 -9.24 0.77 -19.22
N PHE A 290 -9.78 1.86 -19.77
CA PHE A 290 -8.97 2.86 -20.46
C PHE A 290 -8.04 3.62 -19.50
N ILE A 291 -8.55 4.06 -18.34
CA ILE A 291 -7.76 4.79 -17.34
C ILE A 291 -6.64 3.89 -16.78
N GLU A 292 -7.00 2.71 -16.29
CA GLU A 292 -6.06 1.74 -15.72
C GLU A 292 -5.07 1.22 -16.78
N GLY A 293 -5.54 0.99 -18.00
CA GLY A 293 -4.69 0.62 -19.13
C GLY A 293 -3.66 1.69 -19.47
N SER A 294 -4.06 2.97 -19.45
CA SER A 294 -3.14 4.09 -19.65
C SER A 294 -2.06 4.13 -18.55
N PHE A 295 -2.45 3.95 -17.29
CA PHE A 295 -1.49 3.87 -16.17
C PHE A 295 -0.58 2.64 -16.26
N LEU A 296 -1.11 1.49 -16.67
CA LEU A 296 -0.31 0.28 -16.86
C LEU A 296 0.75 0.50 -17.95
N ILE A 297 0.38 1.06 -19.10
CA ILE A 297 1.32 1.38 -20.17
C ILE A 297 2.39 2.34 -19.65
N ALA A 298 2.00 3.40 -18.94
CA ALA A 298 2.95 4.35 -18.38
C ALA A 298 3.93 3.71 -17.37
N ASN A 299 3.46 2.78 -16.54
CA ASN A 299 4.30 2.07 -15.56
C ASN A 299 5.18 0.98 -16.19
N LEU A 300 4.80 0.41 -17.35
CA LEU A 300 5.59 -0.61 -18.02
C LEU A 300 6.93 -0.09 -18.55
N VAL A 301 7.09 1.22 -18.76
CA VAL A 301 8.40 1.80 -19.10
C VAL A 301 9.40 1.67 -17.96
N LYS A 302 8.94 1.75 -16.70
CA LYS A 302 9.76 1.55 -15.50
C LYS A 302 9.98 0.07 -15.16
N PHE A 303 9.60 -0.84 -16.05
CA PHE A 303 9.78 -2.26 -15.84
C PHE A 303 11.25 -2.67 -15.64
N PRO A 304 12.21 -2.19 -16.47
CA PRO A 304 13.63 -2.51 -16.30
C PRO A 304 14.25 -1.88 -15.05
N GLU A 305 13.72 -0.73 -14.63
CA GLU A 305 14.22 0.06 -13.49
C GLU A 305 13.83 -0.56 -12.13
N GLY A 306 12.88 -1.50 -12.10
CA GLY A 306 12.49 -2.15 -10.85
C GLY A 306 11.14 -2.83 -10.87
N GLY A 307 10.28 -2.51 -11.84
CA GLY A 307 8.93 -3.11 -11.98
C GLY A 307 8.93 -4.64 -11.94
N PHE A 308 9.94 -5.28 -12.53
CA PHE A 308 10.06 -6.74 -12.58
C PHE A 308 10.12 -7.41 -11.19
N VAL A 309 10.58 -6.72 -10.14
CA VAL A 309 10.71 -7.28 -8.79
C VAL A 309 9.35 -7.69 -8.24
N SER A 310 8.33 -6.84 -8.40
CA SER A 310 6.95 -7.14 -7.99
C SER A 310 6.37 -8.35 -8.69
N LEU A 311 6.57 -8.45 -10.01
CA LEU A 311 6.10 -9.60 -10.77
C LEU A 311 6.82 -10.89 -10.41
N THR A 312 8.12 -10.81 -10.13
CA THR A 312 8.90 -11.97 -9.67
C THR A 312 8.37 -12.50 -8.35
N ILE A 313 8.12 -11.61 -7.38
CA ILE A 313 7.52 -11.98 -6.09
C ILE A 313 6.12 -12.56 -6.30
N ALA A 314 5.30 -11.92 -7.14
CA ALA A 314 3.94 -12.40 -7.43
C ALA A 314 3.96 -13.78 -8.11
N ALA A 315 4.85 -14.00 -9.08
CA ALA A 315 5.02 -15.28 -9.76
C ALA A 315 5.49 -16.39 -8.82
N ALA A 316 6.43 -16.08 -7.91
CA ALA A 316 6.86 -17.02 -6.88
C ALA A 316 5.70 -17.42 -5.95
N LEU A 317 4.92 -16.46 -5.45
CA LEU A 317 3.75 -16.71 -4.61
C LEU A 317 2.67 -17.51 -5.35
N MET A 318 2.36 -17.14 -6.60
CA MET A 318 1.44 -17.89 -7.46
C MET A 318 1.92 -19.32 -7.70
N GLY A 319 3.23 -19.53 -7.87
CA GLY A 319 3.84 -20.86 -7.98
C GLY A 319 3.56 -21.71 -6.75
N VAL A 320 3.79 -21.17 -5.54
CA VAL A 320 3.46 -21.85 -4.28
C VAL A 320 1.97 -22.19 -4.21
N MET A 321 1.11 -21.21 -4.55
CA MET A 321 -0.34 -21.40 -4.51
C MET A 321 -0.83 -22.46 -5.50
N TYR A 322 -0.28 -22.47 -6.72
CA TYR A 322 -0.61 -23.43 -7.75
C TYR A 322 -0.20 -24.85 -7.37
N VAL A 323 1.05 -25.03 -6.90
CA VAL A 323 1.56 -26.32 -6.44
C VAL A 323 0.69 -26.86 -5.30
N TRP A 324 0.37 -26.01 -4.32
CA TRP A 324 -0.42 -26.43 -3.17
C TRP A 324 -1.86 -26.81 -3.54
N LEU A 325 -2.49 -26.02 -4.42
CA LEU A 325 -3.83 -26.30 -4.92
C LEU A 325 -3.87 -27.63 -5.68
N LYS A 326 -2.86 -27.90 -6.54
CA LYS A 326 -2.73 -29.20 -7.22
C LYS A 326 -2.54 -30.35 -6.23
N SER A 327 -1.67 -30.19 -5.23
CA SER A 327 -1.49 -31.18 -4.16
C SER A 327 -2.78 -31.47 -3.40
N TYR A 328 -3.58 -30.43 -3.12
CA TYR A 328 -4.88 -30.59 -2.48
C TYR A 328 -5.85 -31.44 -3.32
N TYR A 329 -5.99 -31.16 -4.62
CA TYR A 329 -6.85 -31.95 -5.51
C TYR A 329 -6.37 -33.39 -5.67
N ILE A 330 -5.05 -33.62 -5.75
CA ILE A 330 -4.47 -34.97 -5.79
C ILE A 330 -4.79 -35.72 -4.51
N LYS A 331 -4.54 -35.10 -3.34
CA LYS A 331 -4.85 -35.70 -2.05
C LYS A 331 -6.34 -36.03 -1.93
N ARG A 332 -7.22 -35.13 -2.34
CA ARG A 332 -8.67 -35.35 -2.32
C ARG A 332 -9.10 -36.52 -3.20
N ARG A 333 -8.46 -36.71 -4.36
CA ARG A 333 -8.73 -37.86 -5.25
C ARG A 333 -8.30 -39.20 -4.62
N LEU A 334 -7.26 -39.18 -3.80
CA LEU A 334 -6.70 -40.36 -3.15
C LEU A 334 -7.28 -40.62 -1.74
N THR A 335 -8.14 -39.72 -1.25
CA THR A 335 -8.75 -39.87 0.08
C THR A 335 -10.08 -40.60 -0.08
N ASP A 336 -10.11 -41.87 0.29
CA ASP A 336 -11.34 -42.64 0.39
C ASP A 336 -12.01 -42.37 1.75
N PHE A 337 -13.26 -41.91 1.71
CA PHE A 337 -14.08 -41.75 2.90
C PHE A 337 -14.64 -43.11 3.29
N VAL A 338 -14.02 -43.77 4.26
CA VAL A 338 -14.51 -45.02 4.83
C VAL A 338 -15.72 -44.72 5.71
N LYS A 339 -16.82 -45.48 5.54
CA LYS A 339 -17.99 -45.37 6.42
C LYS A 339 -17.59 -45.78 7.84
N MET A 340 -17.90 -44.94 8.83
CA MET A 340 -17.51 -45.17 10.23
C MET A 340 -18.32 -46.27 10.92
N GLU A 341 -19.52 -46.62 10.41
CA GLU A 341 -20.44 -47.58 11.03
C GLU A 341 -19.81 -48.93 11.45
N PRO A 342 -18.94 -49.58 10.65
CA PRO A 342 -18.30 -50.83 11.06
C PRO A 342 -17.26 -50.67 12.18
N TYR A 343 -16.76 -49.46 12.40
CA TYR A 343 -15.67 -49.17 13.33
C TYR A 343 -16.13 -48.53 14.64
N ILE A 344 -17.43 -48.20 14.77
CA ILE A 344 -17.99 -47.57 15.97
C ILE A 344 -17.92 -48.50 17.19
N GLU A 345 -18.34 -49.76 17.06
CA GLU A 345 -18.31 -50.71 18.19
C GLU A 345 -16.89 -51.07 18.66
N PRO A 346 -15.92 -51.35 17.76
CA PRO A 346 -14.52 -51.52 18.15
C PRO A 346 -13.93 -50.30 18.86
N LEU A 347 -14.27 -49.08 18.43
CA LEU A 347 -13.77 -47.84 19.05
C LEU A 347 -14.38 -47.60 20.44
N LYS A 348 -15.64 -47.98 20.68
CA LYS A 348 -16.26 -47.93 22.01
C LYS A 348 -15.65 -48.93 22.99
N GLN A 349 -15.21 -50.10 22.51
CA GLN A 349 -14.54 -51.09 23.35
C GLN A 349 -13.12 -50.67 23.79
N LEU A 350 -12.53 -49.69 23.09
CA LEU A 350 -11.20 -49.13 23.39
C LEU A 350 -11.25 -47.90 24.31
N SER A 351 -12.43 -47.30 24.54
CA SER A 351 -12.63 -46.22 25.52
C SER A 351 -13.16 -46.78 26.84
#